data_AF-A0A8C6XFP3-F1
#
_entry.id   AF-A0A8C6XFP3-F1
#
_cell.length_a   1.000
_cell.length_b   1.000
_cell.length_c   1.000
_cell.angle_alpha   90.00
_cell.angle_beta   90.00
_cell.angle_gamma   90.00
#
_symmetry.space_group_name_H-M   'P 1'
#
loop_
_entity.id
_entity.type
_entity.pdbx_description
1 polymer ?
#
loop_
_entity_poly.entity_id
_entity_poly.type
_entity_poly.pdbx_seq_one_letter_code
_entity_poly.pdbx_strand_id
1 'polypeptide(L)'
;MNNSVLLEEELIKKSQQKRRTSPSNFKVRFFVLTKSRLAYFESRPGKKRILKGSIELSKIKCVELVKSDIPVPCQYKYPFQISHDNYILYIFAPNLASCQKWVMVLKEGNLII
;
A
#
# COMPACT_ATOMS: atom_id res chain seq x y z
N MET A 1 6.59 22.49 6.73
CA MET A 1 6.01 21.13 6.69
C MET A 1 6.98 20.24 5.91
N ASN A 2 7.80 19.46 6.61
CA ASN A 2 8.80 18.61 5.96
C ASN A 2 8.11 17.43 5.27
N ASN A 3 8.06 17.47 3.93
CA ASN A 3 7.62 16.37 3.05
C ASN A 3 8.69 15.26 2.95
N SER A 4 9.45 15.02 4.01
CA SER A 4 10.48 13.99 4.04
C SER A 4 9.83 12.63 3.78
N VAL A 5 10.27 11.97 2.72
CA VAL A 5 9.85 10.61 2.38
C VAL A 5 10.44 9.66 3.42
N LEU A 6 9.58 8.85 4.04
CA LEU A 6 9.95 7.83 5.02
C LEU A 6 10.25 6.50 4.31
N LEU A 7 9.39 6.10 3.37
CA LEU A 7 9.56 4.92 2.54
C LEU A 7 9.07 5.23 1.13
N GLU A 8 9.74 4.67 0.14
CA GLU A 8 9.21 4.58 -1.21
C GLU A 8 9.67 3.28 -1.87
N GLU A 9 8.78 2.63 -2.60
CA GLU A 9 9.04 1.34 -3.24
C GLU A 9 8.00 1.05 -4.32
N GLU A 10 8.37 0.25 -5.31
CA GLU A 10 7.43 -0.34 -6.24
C GLU A 10 6.76 -1.58 -5.62
N LEU A 11 5.44 -1.52 -5.44
CA LEU A 11 4.64 -2.59 -4.83
C LEU A 11 3.46 -2.94 -5.74
N ILE A 12 2.84 -4.10 -5.53
CA ILE A 12 1.62 -4.46 -6.24
C ILE A 12 0.41 -4.11 -5.38
N LYS A 13 -0.49 -3.34 -5.95
CA LYS A 13 -1.76 -2.96 -5.34
C LYS A 13 -2.90 -3.80 -5.91
N LYS A 14 -3.73 -4.38 -5.04
CA LYS A 14 -5.05 -4.91 -5.42
C LYS A 14 -6.08 -3.78 -5.50
N SER A 15 -7.04 -3.87 -6.41
CA SER A 15 -8.25 -3.02 -6.39
C SER A 15 -8.95 -3.18 -5.04
N GLN A 16 -9.53 -2.09 -4.50
CA GLN A 16 -10.21 -2.12 -3.19
C GLN A 16 -11.68 -2.60 -3.28
N GLN A 17 -12.14 -3.02 -4.46
CA GLN A 17 -13.53 -3.46 -4.71
C GLN A 17 -14.62 -2.50 -4.18
N LYS A 18 -14.46 -1.19 -4.43
CA LYS A 18 -15.44 -0.18 -3.98
C LYS A 18 -16.85 -0.35 -4.59
N ARG A 19 -16.98 -1.14 -5.66
CA ARG A 19 -18.26 -1.54 -6.26
C ARG A 19 -18.31 -3.07 -6.29
N ARG A 20 -19.47 -3.65 -5.94
CA ARG A 20 -19.67 -5.11 -5.79
C ARG A 20 -19.26 -5.93 -7.01
N THR A 21 -19.53 -5.44 -8.23
CA THR A 21 -19.26 -6.16 -9.48
C THR A 21 -17.90 -5.86 -10.10
N SER A 22 -17.04 -5.07 -9.44
CA SER A 22 -15.74 -4.71 -9.99
C SER A 22 -14.75 -5.87 -9.94
N PRO A 23 -14.07 -6.19 -11.05
CA PRO A 23 -13.08 -7.27 -11.09
C PRO A 23 -11.90 -6.96 -10.16
N SER A 24 -11.29 -8.01 -9.64
CA SER A 24 -10.06 -7.89 -8.86
C SER A 24 -8.86 -7.68 -9.77
N ASN A 25 -8.27 -6.50 -9.72
CA ASN A 25 -7.10 -6.14 -10.51
C ASN A 25 -5.87 -5.94 -9.64
N PHE A 26 -4.75 -6.51 -10.06
CA PHE A 26 -3.43 -6.31 -9.47
C PHE A 26 -2.63 -5.38 -10.36
N LYS A 27 -2.12 -4.28 -9.81
CA LYS A 27 -1.38 -3.28 -10.57
C LYS A 27 -0.14 -2.86 -9.81
N VAL A 28 0.99 -2.85 -10.51
CA VAL A 28 2.24 -2.27 -10.05
C VAL A 28 2.05 -0.77 -9.83
N ARG A 29 2.45 -0.27 -8.66
CA ARG A 29 2.38 1.13 -8.28
C ARG A 29 3.62 1.51 -7.49
N PHE A 30 4.10 2.72 -7.72
CA PHE A 30 5.16 3.29 -6.90
C PHE A 30 4.53 3.94 -5.68
N PHE A 31 4.76 3.39 -4.48
CA PHE A 31 4.25 3.90 -3.21
C PHE A 31 5.25 4.87 -2.59
N VAL A 32 4.74 5.93 -1.97
CA VAL A 32 5.52 6.92 -1.23
C VAL A 32 4.80 7.20 0.08
N LEU A 33 5.48 6.94 1.19
CA LEU A 33 5.05 7.23 2.54
C LEU A 33 5.76 8.48 3.04
N THR A 34 5.00 9.46 3.51
CA THR A 34 5.50 10.62 4.25
C THR A 34 4.94 10.61 5.66
N LYS A 35 5.34 11.58 6.49
CA LYS A 35 4.79 11.77 7.84
C LYS A 35 3.29 12.10 7.90
N SER A 36 2.63 12.36 6.77
CA SER A 36 1.23 12.79 6.73
C SER A 36 0.34 11.93 5.82
N ARG A 37 0.91 11.24 4.84
CA ARG A 37 0.12 10.43 3.89
C ARG A 37 0.90 9.27 3.29
N LEU A 38 0.15 8.26 2.87
CA LEU A 38 0.56 7.22 1.95
C LEU A 38 -0.01 7.52 0.56
N ALA A 39 0.84 7.79 -0.41
CA ALA A 39 0.43 8.05 -1.80
C ALA A 39 0.96 6.96 -2.74
N TYR A 40 0.24 6.69 -3.82
CA TYR A 40 0.69 5.74 -4.84
C TYR A 40 0.47 6.25 -6.26
N PHE A 41 1.44 5.95 -7.10
CA PHE A 41 1.56 6.52 -8.44
C PHE A 41 1.62 5.42 -9.49
N GLU A 42 1.09 5.74 -10.67
CA GLU A 42 1.46 5.02 -11.88
C GLU A 42 2.81 5.57 -12.36
N SER A 43 3.79 4.68 -12.49
CA SER A 43 5.11 4.96 -13.04
C SER A 43 5.19 4.32 -14.42
N ARG A 44 5.52 5.10 -15.45
CA ARG A 44 5.79 4.60 -16.80
C ARG A 44 7.17 5.11 -17.23
N PRO A 45 7.99 4.28 -17.90
CA PRO A 45 9.28 4.72 -18.42
C PRO A 45 9.14 5.99 -19.26
N GLY A 46 10.01 6.98 -19.04
CA GLY A 46 10.02 8.24 -19.77
C GLY A 46 8.85 9.19 -19.48
N LYS A 47 7.99 8.91 -18.49
CA LYS A 47 6.87 9.79 -18.11
C LYS A 47 6.94 10.17 -16.63
N LYS A 48 6.44 11.37 -16.31
CA LYS A 48 6.23 11.80 -14.92
C LYS A 48 5.25 10.85 -14.22
N ARG A 49 5.52 10.56 -12.94
CA ARG A 49 4.64 9.73 -12.09
C ARG A 49 3.26 10.38 -11.98
N ILE A 50 2.20 9.60 -12.20
CA ILE A 50 0.80 10.08 -12.13
C ILE A 50 0.17 9.59 -10.83
N LEU A 51 -0.31 10.51 -9.99
CA LEU A 51 -1.00 10.15 -8.74
C LEU A 51 -2.28 9.36 -9.04
N LYS A 52 -2.41 8.17 -8.43
CA LYS A 52 -3.61 7.33 -8.56
C LYS A 52 -4.46 7.27 -7.30
N GLY A 53 -3.87 7.61 -6.16
CA GLY A 53 -4.59 7.75 -4.91
C GLY A 53 -3.65 8.07 -3.76
N SER A 54 -4.25 8.55 -2.68
CA SER A 54 -3.57 8.85 -1.43
C SER A 54 -4.49 8.58 -0.25
N ILE A 55 -3.90 8.20 0.87
CA ILE A 55 -4.56 7.99 2.15
C ILE A 55 -3.82 8.86 3.16
N GLU A 56 -4.54 9.74 3.85
CA GLU A 56 -3.98 10.47 4.99
C GLU A 56 -3.74 9.49 6.13
N LEU A 57 -2.61 9.64 6.83
CA LEU A 57 -2.25 8.71 7.92
C LEU A 57 -3.31 8.68 9.03
N SER A 58 -3.93 9.84 9.32
CA SER A 58 -5.04 9.95 10.27
C SER A 58 -6.29 9.12 9.92
N LYS A 59 -6.45 8.69 8.66
CA LYS A 59 -7.58 7.86 8.20
C LYS A 59 -7.29 6.36 8.24
N ILE A 60 -6.02 5.99 8.44
CA ILE A 60 -5.63 4.59 8.59
C ILE A 60 -6.06 4.12 9.98
N LYS A 61 -6.89 3.07 10.01
CA LYS A 61 -7.42 2.48 11.24
C LYS A 61 -6.60 1.29 11.71
N CYS A 62 -6.00 0.55 10.79
CA CYS A 62 -5.27 -0.68 11.08
C CYS A 62 -4.33 -1.02 9.93
N VAL A 63 -3.15 -1.57 10.25
CA VAL A 63 -2.18 -2.08 9.28
C VAL A 63 -1.70 -3.43 9.76
N GLU A 64 -1.83 -4.48 8.95
CA GLU A 64 -1.44 -5.84 9.37
C GLU A 64 -0.81 -6.65 8.25
N LEU A 65 0.08 -7.56 8.63
CA LEU A 65 0.54 -8.63 7.75
C LEU A 65 -0.64 -9.56 7.42
N VAL A 66 -0.71 -10.03 6.18
CA VAL A 66 -1.75 -10.97 5.76
C VAL A 66 -1.13 -12.33 5.58
N LYS A 67 -1.63 -13.33 6.31
CA LYS A 67 -1.36 -14.74 6.02
C LYS A 67 -2.32 -15.19 4.93
N SER A 68 -1.80 -15.85 3.91
CA SER A 68 -2.62 -16.37 2.81
C SER A 68 -2.32 -17.85 2.64
N ASP A 69 -3.33 -18.67 2.92
CA ASP A 69 -3.28 -20.12 2.70
C ASP A 69 -3.60 -20.49 1.23
N ILE A 70 -3.91 -19.47 0.41
CA ILE A 70 -4.25 -19.60 -1.00
C ILE A 70 -3.13 -18.98 -1.83
N PRO A 71 -2.76 -19.55 -2.98
CA PRO A 71 -1.78 -18.95 -3.87
C PRO A 71 -2.14 -17.52 -4.26
N VAL A 72 -1.24 -16.58 -3.97
CA VAL A 72 -1.40 -15.17 -4.37
C VAL A 72 -1.28 -15.08 -5.91
N PRO A 73 -2.29 -14.55 -6.63
CA PRO A 73 -2.30 -14.50 -8.09
C PRO A 73 -1.50 -13.31 -8.66
N CYS A 74 -0.33 -13.03 -8.09
CA CYS A 74 0.61 -12.05 -8.62
C CYS A 74 2.07 -12.43 -8.29
N GLN A 75 3.04 -11.76 -8.90
CA GLN A 75 4.48 -12.05 -8.72
C GLN A 75 4.99 -11.79 -7.29
N TYR A 76 4.38 -10.87 -6.54
CA TYR A 76 4.79 -10.53 -5.18
C TYR A 76 3.96 -11.32 -4.16
N LYS A 77 4.62 -12.06 -3.28
CA LYS A 77 4.00 -13.07 -2.41
C LYS A 77 3.83 -12.65 -0.95
N TYR A 78 4.24 -11.44 -0.60
CA TYR A 78 4.23 -10.95 0.78
C TYR A 78 3.18 -9.85 0.97
N PRO A 79 1.91 -10.21 1.25
CA PRO A 79 0.85 -9.24 1.41
C PRO A 79 0.81 -8.60 2.80
N PHE A 80 0.42 -7.34 2.82
CA PHE A 80 -0.09 -6.64 3.98
C PHE A 80 -1.34 -5.85 3.61
N GLN A 81 -2.14 -5.50 4.61
CA GLN A 81 -3.38 -4.78 4.44
C GLN A 81 -3.39 -3.49 5.25
N ILE A 82 -4.05 -2.48 4.70
CA ILE A 82 -4.31 -1.20 5.35
C ILE A 82 -5.81 -0.99 5.35
N SER A 83 -6.42 -0.97 6.53
CA SER A 83 -7.80 -0.56 6.73
C SER A 83 -7.87 0.95 6.84
N HIS A 84 -8.66 1.60 6.00
CA HIS A 84 -8.88 3.05 6.05
C HIS A 84 -10.31 3.37 5.63
N ASP A 85 -10.91 4.37 6.28
CA ASP A 85 -12.32 4.70 6.07
C ASP A 85 -13.21 3.43 6.21
N ASN A 86 -13.81 2.95 5.12
CA ASN A 86 -14.59 1.71 5.01
C ASN A 86 -14.02 0.74 3.95
N TYR A 87 -12.74 0.88 3.61
CA TYR A 87 -12.08 0.08 2.58
C TYR A 87 -10.81 -0.57 3.11
N ILE A 88 -10.46 -1.72 2.53
CA ILE A 88 -9.20 -2.40 2.78
C ILE A 88 -8.34 -2.30 1.52
N LEU A 89 -7.13 -1.76 1.69
CA LEU A 89 -6.11 -1.74 0.67
C LEU A 89 -5.14 -2.90 0.90
N TYR A 90 -5.18 -3.88 0.00
CA TYR A 90 -4.18 -4.96 -0.05
C TYR A 90 -3.00 -4.54 -0.94
N ILE A 91 -1.80 -4.69 -0.39
CA ILE A 91 -0.52 -4.39 -1.02
C ILE A 91 0.38 -5.61 -0.90
N PHE A 92 1.13 -5.92 -1.95
CA PHE A 92 2.04 -7.06 -2.01
C PHE A 92 3.44 -6.53 -2.23
N ALA A 93 4.37 -6.96 -1.37
CA ALA A 93 5.76 -6.56 -1.39
C ALA A 93 6.66 -7.62 -2.07
N PRO A 94 7.81 -7.22 -2.64
CA PRO A 94 8.69 -8.15 -3.36
C PRO A 94 9.31 -9.22 -2.46
N ASN A 95 9.53 -8.91 -1.17
CA ASN A 95 10.11 -9.82 -0.19
C ASN A 95 9.56 -9.58 1.23
N LEU A 96 9.82 -10.52 2.15
CA LEU A 96 9.34 -10.46 3.54
C LEU A 96 9.87 -9.22 4.28
N ALA A 97 11.15 -8.89 4.10
CA ALA A 97 11.79 -7.76 4.78
C ALA A 97 11.14 -6.43 4.38
N SER A 98 10.86 -6.22 3.09
CA SER A 98 10.10 -5.06 2.60
C SER A 98 8.71 -5.03 3.23
N CYS A 99 7.97 -6.14 3.22
CA CYS A 99 6.63 -6.22 3.81
C CYS A 99 6.63 -5.84 5.30
N GLN A 100 7.54 -6.41 6.09
CA GLN A 100 7.68 -6.11 7.52
C GLN A 100 8.07 -4.66 7.76
N LYS A 101 9.01 -4.11 6.97
CA LYS A 101 9.43 -2.71 7.06
C LYS A 101 8.27 -1.76 6.81
N TRP A 102 7.46 -2.02 5.79
CA TRP A 102 6.26 -1.22 5.50
C TRP A 102 5.25 -1.26 6.65
N VAL A 103 4.94 -2.44 7.18
CA VAL A 103 4.01 -2.57 8.31
C VAL A 103 4.53 -1.86 9.55
N MET A 104 5.80 -2.04 9.89
CA MET A 104 6.44 -1.41 11.05
C MET A 104 6.38 0.12 10.96
N VAL A 105 6.86 0.71 9.87
CA VAL A 105 6.89 2.18 9.71
C VAL A 105 5.48 2.76 9.64
N LEU A 106 4.52 2.06 9.02
CA LEU A 106 3.13 2.51 8.99
C LEU A 106 2.48 2.46 10.38
N LYS A 107 2.79 1.47 11.23
CA LYS A 107 2.32 1.40 12.61
C LYS A 107 2.92 2.51 13.47
N GLU A 108 4.24 2.69 13.38
CA GLU A 108 4.97 3.75 14.10
C GLU A 108 4.50 5.16 13.69
N GLY A 109 4.33 5.40 12.39
CA GLY A 109 3.87 6.68 11.84
C GLY A 109 2.43 7.04 12.20
N ASN A 110 1.63 6.08 12.67
CA ASN A 110 0.24 6.28 13.05
C ASN A 110 -0.02 6.31 14.56
N LEU A 111 0.98 6.07 15.42
CA LEU A 111 0.79 5.87 16.87
C LEU A 111 -0.37 4.90 17.18
N ILE A 112 -0.56 3.87 16.34
CA ILE A 112 -1.44 2.75 16.67
C ILE A 112 -0.56 1.76 17.44
N ILE A 113 -0.50 1.96 18.76
CA ILE A 113 0.09 1.02 19.73
C ILE A 113 -1.03 0.15 20.29
#